data_AF-A0A3B0XH86-F1
#
_entry.id   AF-A0A3B0XH86-F1
#
_cell.length_a   1.000
_cell.length_b   1.000
_cell.length_c   1.000
_cell.angle_alpha   90.00
_cell.angle_beta   90.00
_cell.angle_gamma   90.00
#
_symmetry.space_group_name_H-M   'P 1'
#
loop_
_entity.id
_entity.type
_entity.pdbx_description
1 polymer ?
#
loop_
_entity_poly.entity_id
_entity_poly.type
_entity_poly.pdbx_seq_one_letter_code
_entity_poly.pdbx_strand_id
1 'polypeptide(L)'
;MTHPQALLLITTLLISTYSQATTNHSSSTNTSRNCTNINKIHNALAQNKAIAIIIDDNKQQNKSGADDSYADWQYYWKTFIDDSKHIFVYFKLKSEELNAIIRKTPGSKGRVNFKPVSYLFFNRNRAFIYNEPIYEPQVYMYIQYSLTGKKIPEAIKPFKVDEIKIQLQHCQSD
;
A
#
# COMPACT_ATOMS: atom_id res chain seq x y z
N MET A 1 -60.28 -60.39 10.55
CA MET A 1 -58.84 -60.65 10.61
C MET A 1 -58.12 -59.60 9.77
N THR A 2 -57.16 -58.91 10.41
CA THR A 2 -55.99 -58.19 9.85
C THR A 2 -56.17 -56.98 8.90
N HIS A 3 -55.69 -55.83 9.40
CA HIS A 3 -55.13 -54.60 8.77
C HIS A 3 -54.29 -54.82 7.48
N PRO A 4 -53.91 -53.77 6.67
CA PRO A 4 -53.60 -52.37 7.05
C PRO A 4 -54.18 -51.28 6.10
N GLN A 5 -54.52 -50.05 6.52
CA GLN A 5 -53.70 -48.87 6.86
C GLN A 5 -52.56 -48.51 5.87
N ALA A 6 -52.84 -47.55 4.99
CA ALA A 6 -51.83 -46.75 4.30
C ALA A 6 -52.14 -45.26 4.57
N LEU A 7 -51.36 -44.68 5.48
CA LEU A 7 -51.38 -43.27 5.86
C LEU A 7 -50.41 -42.54 4.92
N LEU A 8 -50.91 -41.71 4.01
CA LEU A 8 -50.05 -40.86 3.17
C LEU A 8 -49.94 -39.49 3.84
N LEU A 9 -48.82 -39.24 4.53
CA LEU A 9 -48.45 -37.90 4.99
C LEU A 9 -47.93 -37.10 3.79
N ILE A 10 -48.66 -36.05 3.40
CA ILE A 10 -48.16 -35.02 2.49
C ILE A 10 -47.69 -33.85 3.36
N THR A 11 -46.39 -33.78 3.62
CA THR A 11 -45.73 -32.61 4.21
C THR A 11 -45.37 -31.64 3.09
N THR A 12 -46.14 -30.56 2.96
CA THR A 12 -45.78 -29.40 2.13
C THR A 12 -44.66 -28.61 2.80
N LEU A 13 -43.49 -28.60 2.18
CA LEU A 13 -42.34 -27.81 2.58
C LEU A 13 -42.53 -26.36 2.09
N LEU A 14 -42.75 -25.42 3.01
CA LEU A 14 -42.73 -23.97 2.74
C LEU A 14 -41.27 -23.53 2.51
N ILE A 15 -40.89 -23.34 1.24
CA ILE A 15 -39.63 -22.67 0.91
C ILE A 15 -39.85 -21.17 1.12
N SER A 16 -39.41 -20.67 2.27
CA SER A 16 -39.24 -19.25 2.53
C SER A 16 -38.04 -18.75 1.73
N THR A 17 -38.28 -18.09 0.60
CA THR A 17 -37.24 -17.34 -0.11
C THR A 17 -36.92 -16.08 0.67
N TYR A 18 -35.92 -16.15 1.54
CA TYR A 18 -35.27 -14.95 2.06
C TYR A 18 -34.47 -14.31 0.91
N SER A 19 -35.05 -13.26 0.33
CA SER A 19 -34.28 -12.28 -0.44
C SER A 19 -33.27 -11.62 0.50
N GLN A 20 -32.03 -12.10 0.48
CA GLN A 20 -30.91 -11.32 1.00
C GLN A 20 -30.65 -10.18 0.01
N ALA A 21 -31.20 -9.01 0.32
CA ALA A 21 -30.69 -7.75 -0.19
C ALA A 21 -29.25 -7.59 0.31
N THR A 22 -28.29 -8.00 -0.52
CA THR A 22 -26.87 -7.73 -0.28
C THR A 22 -26.64 -6.25 -0.52
N THR A 23 -26.44 -5.52 0.57
CA THR A 23 -25.99 -4.13 0.57
C THR A 23 -24.56 -4.06 0.04
N ASN A 24 -24.42 -4.00 -1.29
CA ASN A 24 -23.20 -3.57 -1.98
C ASN A 24 -22.98 -2.06 -1.74
N HIS A 25 -22.53 -1.68 -0.54
CA HIS A 25 -22.22 -0.28 -0.21
C HIS A 25 -20.77 -0.05 0.27
N SER A 26 -19.92 -1.08 0.26
CA SER A 26 -18.51 -0.95 0.66
C SER A 26 -17.50 -0.92 -0.50
N SER A 27 -17.92 -1.27 -1.72
CA SER A 27 -17.01 -1.36 -2.89
C SER A 27 -16.80 -0.02 -3.60
N SER A 28 -17.85 0.80 -3.73
CA SER A 28 -17.82 2.07 -4.51
C SER A 28 -16.86 3.12 -3.93
N THR A 29 -16.79 3.25 -2.60
CA THR A 29 -15.98 4.28 -1.93
C THR A 29 -14.48 3.99 -1.98
N ASN A 30 -14.09 2.72 -1.87
CA ASN A 30 -12.69 2.30 -1.94
C ASN A 30 -12.14 2.39 -3.37
N THR A 31 -12.93 2.02 -4.38
CA THR A 31 -12.56 2.18 -5.80
C THR A 31 -12.37 3.66 -6.14
N SER A 32 -13.28 4.54 -5.70
CA SER A 32 -13.17 5.99 -5.92
C SER A 32 -11.93 6.62 -5.26
N ARG A 33 -11.61 6.22 -4.01
CA ARG A 33 -10.41 6.69 -3.30
C ARG A 33 -9.12 6.21 -3.97
N ASN A 34 -9.05 4.93 -4.35
CA ASN A 34 -7.89 4.38 -5.03
C ASN A 34 -7.66 5.09 -6.35
N CYS A 35 -8.73 5.38 -7.10
CA CYS A 35 -8.61 6.12 -8.34
C CYS A 35 -8.12 7.55 -8.19
N THR A 36 -8.56 8.22 -7.13
CA THR A 36 -8.03 9.54 -6.77
C THR A 36 -6.51 9.48 -6.53
N ASN A 37 -6.03 8.48 -5.79
CA ASN A 37 -4.60 8.32 -5.51
C ASN A 37 -3.80 7.94 -6.77
N ILE A 38 -4.32 7.04 -7.60
CA ILE A 38 -3.73 6.67 -8.89
C ILE A 38 -3.53 7.93 -9.76
N ASN A 39 -4.58 8.74 -9.91
CA ASN A 39 -4.50 9.96 -10.72
C ASN A 39 -3.50 10.97 -10.15
N LYS A 40 -3.45 11.16 -8.82
CA LYS A 40 -2.45 12.03 -8.19
C LYS A 40 -1.02 11.54 -8.44
N ILE A 41 -0.78 10.23 -8.34
CA ILE A 41 0.53 9.62 -8.61
C ILE A 41 0.91 9.83 -10.08
N HIS A 42 0.02 9.52 -11.02
CA HIS A 42 0.27 9.75 -12.45
C HIS A 42 0.56 11.22 -12.75
N ASN A 43 -0.19 12.16 -12.17
CA ASN A 43 0.04 13.59 -12.36
C ASN A 43 1.40 14.04 -11.80
N ALA A 44 1.78 13.58 -10.62
CA ALA A 44 3.08 13.89 -10.02
C ALA A 44 4.23 13.35 -10.89
N LEU A 45 4.12 12.11 -11.36
CA LEU A 45 5.08 11.52 -12.29
C LEU A 45 5.09 12.27 -13.62
N ALA A 46 3.95 12.73 -14.14
CA ALA A 46 3.84 13.54 -15.35
C ALA A 46 4.66 14.84 -15.25
N GLN A 47 4.79 15.39 -14.03
CA GLN A 47 5.56 16.58 -13.70
C GLN A 47 7.03 16.28 -13.31
N ASN A 48 7.53 15.07 -13.57
CA ASN A 48 8.87 14.61 -13.20
C ASN A 48 9.16 14.66 -11.68
N LYS A 49 8.13 14.63 -10.85
CA LYS A 49 8.29 14.44 -9.41
C LYS A 49 8.48 12.97 -9.10
N ALA A 50 9.25 12.68 -8.06
CA ALA A 50 9.29 11.37 -7.45
C ALA A 50 8.12 11.21 -6.48
N ILE A 51 7.82 9.97 -6.11
CA ILE A 51 6.76 9.59 -5.18
C ILE A 51 7.43 8.96 -3.96
N ALA A 52 6.97 9.33 -2.77
CA ALA A 52 7.35 8.69 -1.52
C ALA A 52 6.07 8.24 -0.80
N ILE A 53 5.94 6.94 -0.56
CA ILE A 53 4.78 6.34 0.09
C ILE A 53 5.20 5.75 1.43
N ILE A 54 4.56 6.20 2.50
CA ILE A 54 4.62 5.56 3.81
C ILE A 54 3.53 4.49 3.84
N ILE A 55 3.93 3.26 4.15
CA ILE A 55 3.05 2.10 4.25
C ILE A 55 2.79 1.85 5.72
N ASP A 56 1.61 2.28 6.17
CA ASP A 56 1.21 2.24 7.56
C ASP A 56 0.09 1.20 7.78
N ASP A 57 0.52 -0.03 8.00
CA ASP A 57 -0.36 -1.17 8.33
C ASP A 57 -0.60 -1.33 9.83
N ASN A 58 -0.20 -0.37 10.67
CA ASN A 58 -0.31 -0.51 12.11
C ASN A 58 -1.78 -0.53 12.58
N LYS A 59 -2.32 -1.74 12.72
CA LYS A 59 -3.47 -2.03 13.61
C LYS A 59 -3.04 -2.18 15.09
N GLN A 60 -1.73 -2.15 15.40
CA GLN A 60 -1.19 -2.48 16.73
C GLN A 60 -0.55 -1.34 17.53
N GLN A 61 -0.67 -0.07 17.12
CA GLN A 61 -0.09 1.05 17.89
C GLN A 61 -0.82 1.40 19.21
N ASN A 62 -1.85 0.63 19.61
CA ASN A 62 -2.55 0.80 20.90
C ASN A 62 -2.05 -0.14 22.00
N LYS A 63 -0.86 -0.74 21.89
CA LYS A 63 -0.22 -1.43 23.02
C LYS A 63 0.92 -0.60 23.56
N SER A 64 0.57 0.29 24.49
CA SER A 64 1.35 0.74 25.65
C SER A 64 2.85 0.39 25.61
N GLY A 65 3.65 1.32 25.09
CA GLY A 65 5.11 1.18 25.02
C GLY A 65 5.70 1.85 23.78
N ALA A 66 5.23 3.05 23.42
CA ALA A 66 5.86 3.83 22.36
C ALA A 66 7.20 4.39 22.89
N ASP A 67 8.21 3.52 22.86
CA ASP A 67 9.63 3.81 23.08
C ASP A 67 10.05 5.07 22.31
N ASP A 68 10.95 5.86 22.88
CA ASP A 68 11.53 7.09 22.33
C ASP A 68 11.94 6.97 20.84
N SER A 69 12.26 5.75 20.40
CA SER A 69 12.49 5.37 19.00
C SER A 69 11.41 5.79 17.99
N TYR A 70 10.13 5.89 18.40
CA TYR A 70 9.04 6.32 17.52
C TYR A 70 9.01 7.83 17.33
N ALA A 71 9.34 8.60 18.39
CA ALA A 71 9.42 10.05 18.32
C ALA A 71 10.61 10.50 17.45
N ASP A 72 11.76 9.84 17.61
CA ASP A 72 12.95 10.10 16.79
C ASP A 72 12.69 9.80 15.31
N TRP A 73 12.00 8.69 15.02
CA TRP A 73 11.62 8.35 13.65
C TRP A 73 10.74 9.44 12.98
N GLN A 74 9.70 9.92 13.69
CA GLN A 74 8.83 10.97 13.16
C GLN A 74 9.59 12.25 12.87
N TYR A 75 10.56 12.59 13.72
CA TYR A 75 11.44 13.74 13.53
C TYR A 75 12.25 13.61 12.24
N TYR A 76 12.98 12.51 12.04
CA TYR A 76 13.79 12.31 10.83
C TYR A 76 12.96 12.28 9.55
N TRP A 77 11.79 11.63 9.60
CA TRP A 77 10.87 11.61 8.46
C TRP A 77 10.33 13.01 8.13
N LYS A 78 10.00 13.81 9.15
CA LYS A 78 9.56 15.19 8.94
C LYS A 78 10.65 16.04 8.29
N THR A 79 11.88 15.97 8.78
CA THR A 79 13.02 16.68 8.17
C THR A 79 13.22 16.26 6.72
N PHE A 80 13.16 14.96 6.42
CA PHE A 80 13.23 14.47 5.05
C PHE A 80 12.11 15.05 4.16
N ILE A 81 10.87 15.11 4.65
CA ILE A 81 9.76 15.73 3.92
C ILE A 81 10.09 17.18 3.59
N ASP A 82 10.49 17.94 4.61
CA ASP A 82 10.72 19.37 4.51
C ASP A 82 11.86 19.69 3.51
N ASP A 83 12.95 18.92 3.56
CA ASP A 83 14.11 19.07 2.67
C ASP A 83 13.83 18.66 1.23
N SER A 84 12.99 17.64 1.01
CA SER A 84 12.82 17.01 -0.30
C SER A 84 11.44 17.20 -0.92
N LYS A 85 10.58 18.07 -0.36
CA LYS A 85 9.27 18.47 -0.93
C LYS A 85 9.30 19.00 -2.35
N HIS A 86 10.44 19.53 -2.80
CA HIS A 86 10.62 19.99 -4.17
C HIS A 86 10.91 18.84 -5.15
N ILE A 87 11.19 17.64 -4.66
CA ILE A 87 11.50 16.43 -5.44
C ILE A 87 10.34 15.44 -5.36
N PHE A 88 9.80 15.24 -4.15
CA PHE A 88 8.81 14.20 -3.88
C PHE A 88 7.39 14.73 -3.69
N VAL A 89 6.42 13.91 -4.07
CA VAL A 89 5.03 13.97 -3.60
C VAL A 89 4.81 12.81 -2.62
N TYR A 90 4.25 13.13 -1.46
CA TYR A 90 4.10 12.18 -0.36
C TYR A 90 2.70 11.61 -0.27
N PHE A 91 2.63 10.30 -0.01
CA PHE A 91 1.40 9.60 0.29
C PHE A 91 1.57 8.78 1.57
N LYS A 92 0.50 8.65 2.32
CA LYS A 92 0.39 7.69 3.41
C LYS A 92 -0.74 6.74 3.05
N LEU A 93 -0.41 5.46 2.88
CA LEU A 93 -1.34 4.44 2.40
C LEU A 93 -1.23 3.19 3.26
N LYS A 94 -2.32 2.43 3.35
CA LYS A 94 -2.26 1.04 3.82
C LYS A 94 -1.76 0.13 2.71
N SER A 95 -1.20 -1.02 3.05
CA SER A 95 -0.74 -2.03 2.08
C SER A 95 -1.89 -2.48 1.16
N GLU A 96 -3.11 -2.61 1.68
CA GLU A 96 -4.30 -2.94 0.87
C GLU A 96 -4.56 -1.88 -0.22
N GLU A 97 -4.50 -0.59 0.12
CA GLU A 97 -4.66 0.51 -0.84
C GLU A 97 -3.50 0.53 -1.84
N LEU A 98 -2.27 0.30 -1.37
CA LEU A 98 -1.09 0.27 -2.21
C LEU A 98 -1.16 -0.87 -3.24
N ASN A 99 -1.64 -2.05 -2.86
CA ASN A 99 -1.82 -3.18 -3.77
C ASN A 99 -2.86 -2.91 -4.86
N ALA A 100 -3.83 -2.02 -4.60
CA ALA A 100 -4.78 -1.56 -5.61
C ALA A 100 -4.17 -0.54 -6.59
N ILE A 101 -3.10 0.15 -6.20
CA ILE A 101 -2.43 1.19 -7.00
C ILE A 101 -1.24 0.61 -7.78
N ILE A 102 -0.51 -0.32 -7.18
CA ILE A 102 0.74 -0.85 -7.70
C ILE A 102 0.64 -2.36 -7.83
N ARG A 103 0.94 -2.87 -9.03
CA ARG A 103 1.19 -4.28 -9.26
C ARG A 103 2.68 -4.54 -9.32
N LYS A 104 3.05 -5.72 -8.83
CA LYS A 104 4.39 -6.23 -8.98
C LYS A 104 4.59 -6.75 -10.40
N THR A 105 5.72 -6.43 -11.03
CA THR A 105 6.04 -6.98 -12.36
C THR A 105 6.35 -8.49 -12.25
N PRO A 106 5.80 -9.35 -13.11
CA PRO A 106 6.15 -10.78 -13.14
C PRO A 106 7.68 -10.99 -13.20
N GLY A 107 8.20 -11.92 -12.40
CA GLY A 107 9.63 -12.27 -12.38
C GLY A 107 10.50 -11.51 -11.36
N SER A 108 9.96 -10.56 -10.59
CA SER A 108 10.68 -10.06 -9.41
C SER A 108 10.66 -11.12 -8.31
N LYS A 109 11.82 -11.49 -7.76
CA LYS A 109 11.92 -12.52 -6.70
C LYS A 109 11.25 -12.01 -5.40
N GLY A 110 10.53 -12.89 -4.70
CA GLY A 110 9.96 -12.65 -3.35
C GLY A 110 8.61 -11.92 -3.30
N ARG A 111 7.67 -12.34 -2.44
CA ARG A 111 6.49 -11.51 -2.12
C ARG A 111 7.02 -10.17 -1.59
N VAL A 112 6.47 -9.04 -2.06
CA VAL A 112 6.74 -7.75 -1.39
C VAL A 112 5.91 -7.78 -0.11
N ASN A 113 6.46 -8.42 0.91
CA ASN A 113 5.89 -8.39 2.24
C ASN A 113 6.30 -7.04 2.83
N PHE A 114 5.43 -6.05 2.66
CA PHE A 114 5.58 -4.79 3.37
C PHE A 114 5.54 -5.10 4.86
N LYS A 115 6.63 -4.81 5.57
CA LYS A 115 6.64 -4.87 7.03
C LYS A 115 5.78 -3.70 7.57
N PRO A 116 5.22 -3.81 8.79
CA PRO A 116 4.63 -2.65 9.46
C PRO A 116 5.66 -1.51 9.47
N VAL A 117 5.29 -0.35 8.93
CA VAL A 117 6.18 0.80 8.69
C VAL A 117 7.25 0.48 7.62
N SER A 118 6.82 0.46 6.35
CA SER A 118 7.70 0.38 5.18
C SER A 118 7.56 1.63 4.31
N TYR A 119 8.55 1.88 3.46
CA TYR A 119 8.57 3.02 2.55
C TYR A 119 8.81 2.56 1.13
N LEU A 120 8.07 3.15 0.21
CA LEU A 120 8.24 2.95 -1.22
C LEU A 120 8.56 4.30 -1.87
N PHE A 121 9.70 4.37 -2.54
CA PHE A 121 10.16 5.55 -3.26
C PHE A 121 10.29 5.23 -4.73
N PHE A 122 9.72 6.04 -5.62
CA PHE A 122 9.84 5.77 -7.05
C PHE A 122 9.69 7.00 -7.93
N ASN A 123 10.26 6.93 -9.13
CA ASN A 123 9.94 7.81 -10.24
C ASN A 123 9.55 6.93 -11.45
N ARG A 124 9.49 7.51 -12.65
CA ARG A 124 9.14 6.76 -13.88
C ARG A 124 10.11 5.61 -14.22
N ASN A 125 11.33 5.66 -13.70
CA ASN A 125 12.44 4.80 -14.13
C ASN A 125 12.84 3.78 -13.07
N ARG A 126 12.71 4.12 -11.79
CA ARG A 126 13.30 3.37 -10.68
C ARG A 126 12.37 3.36 -9.49
N ALA A 127 12.37 2.28 -8.74
CA ALA A 127 11.62 2.14 -7.50
C ALA A 127 12.47 1.45 -6.43
N PHE A 128 12.34 1.89 -5.20
CA PHE A 128 13.11 1.42 -4.05
C PHE A 128 12.16 1.14 -2.90
N ILE A 129 12.41 0.03 -2.21
CA ILE A 129 11.69 -0.31 -0.99
C ILE A 129 12.65 -0.27 0.19
N TYR A 130 12.18 0.29 1.30
CA TYR A 130 12.86 0.26 2.58
C TYR A 130 11.90 -0.27 3.63
N ASN A 131 12.22 -1.43 4.20
CA ASN A 131 11.32 -2.19 5.08
C ASN A 131 11.65 -2.00 6.57
N GLU A 132 12.39 -0.95 6.91
CA GLU A 132 12.79 -0.67 8.29
C GLU A 132 12.33 0.73 8.69
N PRO A 133 12.17 1.02 9.99
CA PRO A 133 12.02 2.40 10.42
C PRO A 133 13.30 3.15 10.04
N ILE A 134 13.13 4.40 9.60
CA ILE A 134 14.26 5.16 9.10
C ILE A 134 14.87 5.97 10.23
N TYR A 135 16.00 5.49 10.72
CA TYR A 135 16.81 6.18 11.74
C TYR A 135 17.99 6.93 11.13
N GLU A 136 18.38 6.59 9.90
CA GLU A 136 19.60 7.07 9.26
C GLU A 136 19.28 8.00 8.07
N PRO A 137 19.58 9.30 8.16
CA PRO A 137 19.37 10.25 7.06
C PRO A 137 20.02 9.83 5.73
N GLN A 138 21.11 9.06 5.80
CA GLN A 138 21.89 8.59 4.67
C GLN A 138 21.08 7.69 3.72
N VAL A 139 20.10 6.94 4.25
CA VAL A 139 19.20 6.10 3.44
C VAL A 139 18.39 6.96 2.48
N TYR A 140 17.80 8.06 2.96
CA TYR A 140 17.06 9.00 2.11
C TYR A 140 17.96 9.70 1.10
N MET A 141 19.17 10.08 1.53
CA MET A 141 20.14 10.68 0.62
C MET A 141 20.42 9.71 -0.53
N TYR A 142 20.71 8.44 -0.24
CA TYR A 142 20.95 7.42 -1.26
C TYR A 142 19.78 7.35 -2.26
N ILE A 143 18.54 7.32 -1.77
CA ILE A 143 17.32 7.29 -2.60
C ILE A 143 17.19 8.56 -3.44
N GLN A 144 17.40 9.73 -2.85
CA GLN A 144 17.30 11.01 -3.54
C GLN A 144 18.35 11.13 -4.65
N TYR A 145 19.62 10.81 -4.37
CA TYR A 145 20.68 10.77 -5.39
C TYR A 145 20.33 9.79 -6.51
N SER A 146 19.85 8.60 -6.15
CA SER A 146 19.45 7.55 -7.08
C SER A 146 18.30 7.94 -8.00
N LEU A 147 17.27 8.61 -7.49
CA LEU A 147 16.09 9.04 -8.25
C LEU A 147 16.32 10.31 -9.07
N THR A 148 17.24 11.18 -8.62
CA THR A 148 17.60 12.42 -9.35
C THR A 148 18.76 12.21 -10.33
N GLY A 149 19.35 11.02 -10.39
CA GLY A 149 20.49 10.71 -11.26
C GLY A 149 21.79 11.43 -10.86
N LYS A 150 21.84 11.99 -9.65
CA LYS A 150 23.04 12.64 -9.12
C LYS A 150 24.07 11.59 -8.71
N LYS A 151 25.36 11.94 -8.79
CA LYS A 151 26.45 11.08 -8.31
C LYS A 151 26.30 10.80 -6.82
N ILE A 152 26.24 9.52 -6.44
CA ILE A 152 26.14 9.10 -5.04
C ILE A 152 27.53 9.24 -4.38
N PRO A 153 27.66 10.00 -3.28
CA PRO A 153 28.92 10.10 -2.54
C PRO A 153 29.37 8.73 -1.98
N GLU A 154 30.68 8.48 -1.90
CA GLU A 154 31.22 7.21 -1.38
C GLU A 154 30.72 6.89 0.03
N ALA A 155 30.63 7.90 0.89
CA ALA A 155 30.12 7.76 2.26
C ALA A 155 28.63 7.35 2.33
N ILE A 156 27.87 7.53 1.24
CA ILE A 156 26.44 7.20 1.18
C ILE A 156 26.21 5.81 0.56
N LYS A 157 27.16 5.28 -0.23
CA LYS A 157 27.01 3.97 -0.88
C LYS A 157 26.73 2.79 0.06
N PRO A 158 27.27 2.73 1.30
CA PRO A 158 26.94 1.65 2.23
C PRO A 158 25.45 1.58 2.60
N PHE A 159 24.73 2.69 2.51
CA PHE A 159 23.30 2.81 2.83
C PHE A 159 22.39 2.51 1.62
N LYS A 160 22.90 1.71 0.67
CA LYS A 160 22.16 1.31 -0.52
C LYS A 160 20.91 0.52 -0.13
N VAL A 161 19.78 0.91 -0.71
CA VAL A 161 18.51 0.20 -0.58
C VAL A 161 18.19 -0.65 -1.81
N ASP A 162 17.31 -1.63 -1.61
CA ASP A 162 16.89 -2.56 -2.63
C ASP A 162 16.05 -1.87 -3.71
N GLU A 163 16.48 -2.01 -4.96
CA GLU A 163 15.75 -1.58 -6.14
C GLU A 163 14.76 -2.67 -6.55
N ILE A 164 13.51 -2.28 -6.77
CA ILE A 164 12.43 -3.17 -7.16
C ILE A 164 11.80 -2.71 -8.48
N LYS A 165 11.04 -3.61 -9.11
CA LYS A 165 10.24 -3.29 -10.29
C LYS A 165 8.77 -3.22 -9.92
N ILE A 166 8.14 -2.11 -10.26
CA ILE A 166 6.72 -1.85 -10.01
C ILE A 166 6.01 -1.50 -11.31
N GLN A 167 4.71 -1.76 -11.36
CA GLN A 167 3.83 -1.33 -12.43
C GLN A 167 2.64 -0.58 -11.82
N LEU A 168 2.41 0.64 -12.27
CA LEU A 168 1.25 1.42 -11.81
C LEU A 168 -0.01 0.92 -12.51
N GLN A 169 -1.07 0.76 -11.72
CA GLN A 169 -2.41 0.52 -12.24
C GLN A 169 -2.96 1.81 -12.86
N HIS A 170 -3.87 1.63 -13.81
CA HIS A 170 -4.65 2.71 -14.38
C HIS A 170 -6.07 2.58 -13.83
N CYS A 171 -6.73 3.71 -13.61
CA CYS A 171 -8.17 3.69 -13.44
C CYS A 171 -8.80 3.27 -14.74
N GLN A 172 -9.49 2.13 -14.73
CA GLN A 172 -10.44 1.85 -15.78
C GLN A 172 -11.65 2.73 -15.51
N SER A 173 -11.95 3.62 -16.45
CA SER A 173 -13.28 4.21 -16.52
C SER A 173 -14.21 3.08 -16.97
N ASP A 174 -15.10 2.65 -16.10
CA ASP A 174 -16.24 1.79 -16.49
C ASP A 174 -17.11 2.51 -17.52
#